data_AF-A0A2R7NX32-F1
#
_entry.id   AF-A0A2R7NX32-F1
#
_cell.length_a   1.000
_cell.length_b   1.000
_cell.length_c   1.000
_cell.angle_alpha   90.00
_cell.angle_beta   90.00
_cell.angle_gamma   90.00
#
_symmetry.space_group_name_H-M   'P 1'
#
loop_
_entity.id
_entity.type
_entity.pdbx_description
1 polymer ?
#
loop_
_entity_poly.entity_id
_entity_poly.type
_entity_poly.pdbx_seq_one_letter_code
_entity_poly.pdbx_strand_id
1 'polypeptide(L)'
;MNSTIMKKNILLAAACAALFFTSCNKEKNTPETVTVNADSLFQPAASPAAATKDDIIKSTAKDSNGKTLDMSFNRTNETATLVFDGETIELTQTPSGSGYSYTNDHYELRGKGSGEKEYVELTKDGKTVFKKDTFFK
;
A
#
# COMPACT_ATOMS: atom_id res chain seq x y z
N MET A 1 -52.18 -28.91 -20.94
CA MET A 1 -52.28 -28.57 -22.37
C MET A 1 -51.76 -27.17 -22.59
N ASN A 2 -51.05 -26.99 -23.71
CA ASN A 2 -50.63 -25.76 -24.38
C ASN A 2 -49.30 -25.10 -23.97
N SER A 3 -48.25 -25.62 -24.62
CA SER A 3 -47.04 -24.90 -25.02
C SER A 3 -47.34 -23.56 -25.68
N THR A 4 -46.45 -22.58 -25.53
CA THR A 4 -45.88 -21.87 -26.70
C THR A 4 -44.45 -21.39 -26.40
N ILE A 5 -43.57 -21.77 -27.30
CA ILE A 5 -42.15 -21.45 -27.43
C ILE A 5 -42.01 -20.07 -28.07
N MET A 6 -41.06 -19.24 -27.63
CA MET A 6 -40.64 -18.07 -28.42
C MET A 6 -39.11 -17.90 -28.45
N LYS A 7 -38.56 -18.38 -29.57
CA LYS A 7 -37.53 -17.83 -30.46
C LYS A 7 -36.33 -17.11 -29.83
N LYS A 8 -35.20 -17.80 -29.98
CA LYS A 8 -33.81 -17.44 -29.71
C LYS A 8 -33.32 -16.41 -30.74
N ASN A 9 -33.03 -15.20 -30.29
CA ASN A 9 -32.40 -14.16 -31.10
C ASN A 9 -30.89 -14.26 -30.94
N ILE A 10 -30.25 -14.84 -31.93
CA ILE A 10 -28.80 -14.75 -32.17
C ILE A 10 -28.58 -13.43 -32.90
N LEU A 11 -27.84 -12.50 -32.30
CA LEU A 11 -27.10 -11.49 -33.04
C LEU A 11 -25.70 -11.33 -32.44
N LEU A 12 -24.74 -11.68 -33.29
CA LEU A 12 -23.30 -11.69 -33.16
C LEU A 12 -22.74 -10.30 -33.52
N ALA A 13 -21.67 -9.86 -32.85
CA ALA A 13 -20.53 -9.07 -33.36
C ALA A 13 -19.95 -8.23 -32.21
N ALA A 14 -18.84 -8.62 -31.58
CA ALA A 14 -17.45 -8.53 -32.05
C ALA A 14 -16.94 -7.08 -32.19
N ALA A 15 -16.22 -6.62 -31.16
CA ALA A 15 -15.16 -5.62 -31.29
C ALA A 15 -14.15 -5.82 -30.15
N CYS A 16 -13.15 -6.67 -30.38
CA CYS A 16 -11.95 -6.74 -29.55
C CYS A 16 -11.12 -5.48 -29.82
N ALA A 17 -11.16 -4.51 -28.92
CA ALA A 17 -10.18 -3.43 -28.91
C ALA A 17 -8.86 -3.99 -28.37
N ALA A 18 -7.92 -4.30 -29.26
CA ALA A 18 -6.56 -4.62 -28.89
C ALA A 18 -5.89 -3.37 -28.30
N LEU A 19 -5.61 -3.40 -26.99
CA LEU A 19 -4.73 -2.42 -26.35
C LEU A 19 -3.31 -2.76 -26.77
N PHE A 20 -2.72 -1.93 -27.63
CA PHE A 20 -1.30 -2.00 -27.94
C PHE A 20 -0.51 -1.54 -26.70
N PHE A 21 0.12 -2.48 -26.00
CA PHE A 21 1.19 -2.16 -25.05
C PHE A 21 2.44 -1.76 -25.85
N THR A 22 2.73 -0.46 -25.89
CA THR A 22 4.01 0.05 -26.39
C THR A 22 5.09 -0.25 -25.34
N SER A 23 5.70 -1.44 -25.40
CA SER A 23 6.91 -1.76 -24.66
C SER A 23 8.12 -1.15 -25.38
N CYS A 24 8.68 -0.08 -24.82
CA CYS A 24 9.98 0.42 -25.22
C CYS A 24 11.06 -0.45 -24.59
N ASN A 25 11.74 -1.28 -25.41
CA ASN A 25 13.04 -1.85 -25.07
C ASN A 25 14.01 -1.68 -26.24
N LYS A 26 14.99 -0.79 -26.03
CA LYS A 26 16.29 -0.65 -26.70
C LYS A 26 17.23 -0.10 -25.61
N GLU A 27 18.45 -0.54 -25.38
CA GLU A 27 19.29 -1.57 -26.00
C GLU A 27 20.44 -1.83 -25.00
N LYS A 28 21.10 -2.99 -25.16
CA LYS A 28 22.36 -3.37 -24.48
C LYS A 28 23.48 -2.36 -24.70
N ASN A 29 24.30 -2.19 -23.66
CA ASN A 29 25.78 -2.15 -23.66
C ASN A 29 26.17 -2.34 -22.17
N THR A 30 27.17 -3.07 -21.68
CA THR A 30 28.19 -4.02 -22.13
C THR A 30 28.77 -4.54 -20.80
N PRO A 31 29.16 -5.82 -20.67
CA PRO A 31 29.79 -6.32 -19.46
C PRO A 31 31.25 -5.83 -19.42
N GLU A 32 31.59 -5.00 -18.44
CA GLU A 32 32.99 -4.73 -18.09
C GLU A 32 33.30 -5.39 -16.75
N THR A 33 33.94 -6.55 -16.88
CA THR A 33 35.16 -6.94 -16.19
C THR A 33 35.18 -6.82 -14.66
N VAL A 34 34.98 -7.98 -14.03
CA VAL A 34 35.52 -8.29 -12.70
C VAL A 34 37.04 -8.21 -12.78
N THR A 35 37.62 -7.17 -12.17
CA THR A 35 39.02 -7.17 -11.74
C THR A 35 39.02 -7.19 -10.22
N VAL A 36 39.24 -8.37 -9.67
CA VAL A 36 39.59 -8.55 -8.25
C VAL A 36 41.03 -8.12 -8.07
N ASN A 37 41.26 -6.99 -7.41
CA ASN A 37 42.53 -6.70 -6.76
C ASN A 37 42.27 -6.51 -5.28
N ALA A 38 42.83 -7.43 -4.50
CA ALA A 38 42.88 -7.40 -3.06
C ALA A 38 43.74 -6.23 -2.56
N ASP A 39 43.51 -5.89 -1.30
CA ASP A 39 44.35 -5.07 -0.42
C ASP A 39 44.19 -3.55 -0.52
N SER A 40 43.24 -3.02 0.26
CA SER A 40 43.46 -1.76 0.98
C SER A 40 42.59 -1.71 2.23
N LEU A 41 43.16 -2.20 3.33
CA LEU A 41 43.16 -1.59 4.66
C LEU A 41 42.02 -0.59 4.98
N PHE A 42 41.11 -1.05 5.84
CA PHE A 42 40.53 -0.33 6.99
C PHE A 42 40.39 1.21 6.90
N GLN A 43 39.16 1.68 6.69
CA GLN A 43 38.65 2.92 7.28
C GLN A 43 37.16 2.73 7.64
N PRO A 44 36.78 2.62 8.93
CA PRO A 44 35.43 2.95 9.33
C PRO A 44 35.33 4.47 9.39
N ALA A 45 35.11 5.11 8.25
CA ALA A 45 34.63 6.49 8.23
C ALA A 45 33.14 6.47 8.58
N ALA A 46 32.83 6.21 9.85
CA ALA A 46 31.53 6.54 10.41
C ALA A 46 31.46 8.09 10.44
N SER A 47 31.00 8.66 9.33
CA SER A 47 30.46 10.01 9.34
C SER A 47 29.40 10.06 10.45
N PRO A 48 29.43 11.02 11.39
CA PRO A 48 28.33 11.17 12.31
C PRO A 48 27.12 11.57 11.47
N ALA A 49 26.26 10.60 11.16
CA ALA A 49 24.93 10.88 10.65
C ALA A 49 24.31 11.82 11.68
N ALA A 50 24.16 13.09 11.30
CA ALA A 50 23.45 14.06 12.11
C ALA A 50 22.12 13.40 12.49
N ALA A 51 21.85 13.24 13.79
CA ALA A 51 20.63 12.64 14.27
C ALA A 51 19.46 13.51 13.79
N THR A 52 18.86 13.14 12.67
CA THR A 52 17.65 13.79 12.16
C THR A 52 16.53 13.40 13.10
N LYS A 53 15.88 14.40 13.71
CA LYS A 53 14.70 14.15 14.54
C LYS A 53 13.58 13.60 13.67
N ASP A 54 13.00 12.49 14.09
CA ASP A 54 11.88 11.88 13.38
C ASP A 54 10.65 12.81 13.36
N ASP A 55 10.07 12.94 12.17
CA ASP A 55 8.78 13.56 11.93
C ASP A 55 7.65 12.55 12.16
N ILE A 56 7.04 12.60 13.35
CA ILE A 56 6.01 11.68 13.80
C ILE A 56 4.66 12.40 13.91
N ILE A 57 3.65 11.89 13.20
CA ILE A 57 2.25 12.33 13.29
C ILE A 57 1.43 11.27 14.00
N LYS A 58 0.67 11.66 15.02
CA LYS A 58 -0.29 10.78 15.71
C LYS A 58 -1.72 11.05 15.26
N SER A 59 -2.51 10.00 15.16
CA SER A 59 -3.94 10.06 14.86
C SER A 59 -4.69 8.97 15.62
N THR A 60 -5.96 9.21 15.91
CA THR A 60 -6.85 8.23 16.52
C THR A 60 -8.15 8.18 15.72
N ALA A 61 -8.54 6.98 15.31
CA ALA A 61 -9.81 6.74 14.63
C ALA A 61 -10.73 5.90 15.52
N LYS A 62 -12.03 6.21 15.48
CA LYS A 62 -13.08 5.42 16.11
C LYS A 62 -14.06 4.92 15.05
N ASP A 63 -14.33 3.61 15.03
CA ASP A 63 -15.30 3.01 14.11
C ASP A 63 -16.76 3.17 14.61
N SER A 64 -17.72 2.68 13.83
CA SER A 64 -19.14 2.70 14.21
C SER A 64 -19.49 1.82 15.40
N ASN A 65 -18.64 0.84 15.73
CA ASN A 65 -18.81 -0.07 16.86
C ASN A 65 -18.16 0.48 18.14
N GLY A 66 -17.48 1.62 18.05
CA GLY A 66 -16.77 2.24 19.15
C GLY A 66 -15.37 1.66 19.41
N LYS A 67 -14.85 0.78 18.54
CA LYS A 67 -13.45 0.37 18.59
C LYS A 67 -12.57 1.55 18.23
N THR A 68 -11.39 1.60 18.84
CA THR A 68 -10.39 2.65 18.64
C THR A 68 -9.16 2.07 17.96
N LEU A 69 -8.64 2.80 16.99
CA LEU A 69 -7.36 2.54 16.34
C LEU A 69 -6.46 3.76 16.55
N ASP A 70 -5.43 3.59 17.39
CA ASP A 70 -4.40 4.61 17.58
C ASP A 70 -3.26 4.38 16.59
N MET A 71 -2.77 5.46 15.98
CA MET A 71 -1.82 5.39 14.88
C MET A 71 -0.72 6.43 15.07
N SER A 72 0.51 6.03 14.77
CA SER A 72 1.69 6.89 14.75
C SER A 72 2.42 6.69 13.44
N PHE A 73 2.40 7.69 12.58
CA PHE A 73 3.05 7.70 11.27
C PHE A 73 4.41 8.37 11.39
N ASN A 74 5.48 7.63 11.09
CA ASN A 74 6.82 8.17 11.00
C ASN A 74 7.15 8.45 9.53
N ARG A 75 7.13 9.72 9.16
CA ARG A 75 7.40 10.17 7.78
C ARG A 75 8.88 10.10 7.40
N THR A 76 9.77 9.98 8.40
CA THR A 76 11.23 9.87 8.20
C THR A 76 11.61 8.45 7.81
N ASN A 77 11.01 7.47 8.47
CA ASN A 77 11.31 6.05 8.29
C ASN A 77 10.26 5.31 7.46
N GLU A 78 9.26 6.03 6.93
CA GLU A 78 8.16 5.47 6.12
C GLU A 78 7.46 4.28 6.82
N THR A 79 7.22 4.40 8.12
CA THR A 79 6.60 3.37 8.95
C THR A 79 5.35 3.88 9.67
N ALA A 80 4.47 2.96 10.04
CA ALA A 80 3.34 3.24 10.92
C ALA A 80 3.34 2.24 12.08
N THR A 81 3.15 2.75 13.30
CA THR A 81 2.89 1.94 14.50
C THR A 81 1.43 2.13 14.89
N LEU A 82 0.70 1.03 14.99
CA LEU A 82 -0.70 1.00 15.38
C LEU A 82 -0.86 0.39 16.76
N VAL A 83 -1.87 0.83 17.51
CA VAL A 83 -2.37 0.12 18.69
C VAL A 83 -3.85 -0.18 18.45
N PHE A 84 -4.18 -1.46 18.40
CA PHE A 84 -5.54 -1.94 18.11
C PHE A 84 -5.87 -3.17 18.95
N ASP A 85 -6.98 -3.14 19.69
CA ASP A 85 -7.41 -4.23 20.58
C ASP A 85 -6.29 -4.71 21.54
N GLY A 86 -5.39 -3.82 21.96
CA GLY A 86 -4.26 -4.13 22.84
C GLY A 86 -3.01 -4.69 22.14
N GLU A 87 -3.06 -4.89 20.82
CA GLU A 87 -1.92 -5.31 19.99
C GLU A 87 -1.19 -4.09 19.43
N THR A 88 0.14 -4.10 19.51
CA THR A 88 1.00 -3.13 18.80
C THR A 88 1.41 -3.73 17.46
N ILE A 89 1.13 -3.01 16.38
CA ILE A 89 1.35 -3.47 15.01
C ILE A 89 2.30 -2.51 14.31
N GLU A 90 3.44 -3.00 13.83
CA GLU A 90 4.38 -2.22 13.03
C GLU A 90 4.21 -2.54 11.54
N LEU A 91 4.17 -1.49 10.73
CA LEU A 91 3.91 -1.56 9.31
C LEU A 91 4.91 -0.69 8.53
N THR A 92 5.24 -1.12 7.31
CA THR A 92 6.06 -0.36 6.37
C THR A 92 5.18 0.20 5.26
N GLN A 93 5.46 1.42 4.82
CA GLN A 93 4.71 2.05 3.74
C GLN A 93 4.84 1.26 2.44
N THR A 94 3.75 1.17 1.68
CA THR A 94 3.74 0.62 0.33
C THR A 94 3.13 1.61 -0.67
N PRO A 95 3.59 1.61 -1.94
CA PRO A 95 2.99 2.45 -2.97
C PRO A 95 1.48 2.17 -3.11
N SER A 96 0.69 3.23 -3.22
CA SER A 96 -0.76 3.13 -3.43
C SER A 96 -1.22 4.08 -4.53
N GLY A 97 -2.27 3.69 -5.27
CA GLY A 97 -2.83 4.55 -6.33
C GLY A 97 -3.62 5.76 -5.81
N SER A 98 -4.02 5.75 -4.53
CA SER A 98 -4.66 6.89 -3.87
C SER A 98 -4.56 6.73 -2.35
N GLY A 99 -4.18 7.82 -1.67
CA GLY A 99 -4.04 7.84 -0.22
C GLY A 99 -2.71 7.24 0.23
N TYR A 100 -2.73 6.55 1.36
CA TYR A 100 -1.60 5.83 1.92
C TYR A 100 -1.93 4.35 2.13
N SER A 101 -0.91 3.50 2.01
CA SER A 101 -0.96 2.09 2.41
C SER A 101 0.27 1.75 3.23
N TYR A 102 0.09 0.97 4.28
CA TYR A 102 1.17 0.40 5.10
C TYR A 102 0.86 -1.07 5.35
N THR A 103 1.86 -1.94 5.22
CA THR A 103 1.66 -3.41 5.31
C THR A 103 2.74 -4.10 6.12
N ASN A 104 2.40 -5.27 6.66
CA ASN A 104 3.33 -6.33 7.05
C ASN A 104 2.76 -7.70 6.59
N ASP A 105 3.28 -8.81 7.11
CA ASP A 105 2.86 -10.16 6.71
C ASP A 105 1.37 -10.45 6.96
N HIS A 106 0.78 -9.83 7.98
CA HIS A 106 -0.59 -10.11 8.44
C HIS A 106 -1.54 -8.94 8.28
N TYR A 107 -1.04 -7.71 8.23
CA TYR A 107 -1.86 -6.51 8.31
C TYR A 107 -1.65 -5.59 7.13
N GLU A 108 -2.73 -4.93 6.71
CA GLU A 108 -2.71 -3.80 5.79
C GLU A 108 -3.56 -2.66 6.37
N LEU A 109 -2.93 -1.51 6.54
CA LEU A 109 -3.59 -0.25 6.83
C LEU A 109 -3.71 0.56 5.54
N ARG A 110 -4.94 0.92 5.17
CA ARG A 110 -5.22 1.85 4.08
C ARG A 110 -5.91 3.08 4.62
N GLY A 111 -5.62 4.23 4.05
CA GLY A 111 -6.39 5.42 4.38
C GLY A 111 -6.23 6.57 3.41
N LYS A 112 -7.11 7.56 3.57
CA LYS A 112 -7.17 8.76 2.74
C LYS A 112 -7.84 9.90 3.49
N GLY A 113 -7.35 11.11 3.27
CA GLY A 113 -7.87 12.31 3.90
C GLY A 113 -7.48 12.40 5.37
N SER A 114 -8.07 13.37 6.06
CA SER A 114 -7.88 13.63 7.49
C SER A 114 -9.02 14.52 7.99
N GLY A 115 -9.21 14.59 9.31
CA GLY A 115 -10.21 15.45 9.94
C GLY A 115 -11.65 15.00 9.64
N GLU A 116 -12.48 15.91 9.08
CA GLU A 116 -13.91 15.66 8.83
C GLU A 116 -14.16 14.62 7.72
N LYS A 117 -13.27 14.56 6.72
CA LYS A 117 -13.35 13.64 5.58
C LYS A 117 -12.17 12.69 5.61
N GLU A 118 -12.41 11.52 6.15
CA GLU A 118 -11.40 10.52 6.42
C GLU A 118 -11.91 9.12 6.07
N TYR A 119 -11.03 8.33 5.49
CA TYR A 119 -11.17 6.91 5.32
C TYR A 119 -9.97 6.24 5.95
N VAL A 120 -10.21 5.27 6.83
CA VAL A 120 -9.21 4.41 7.45
C VAL A 120 -9.77 3.00 7.50
N GLU A 121 -9.03 2.03 6.98
CA GLU A 121 -9.36 0.62 7.01
C GLU A 121 -8.14 -0.19 7.40
N LEU A 122 -8.26 -1.03 8.43
CA LEU A 122 -7.26 -2.01 8.83
C LEU A 122 -7.81 -3.39 8.50
N THR A 123 -7.04 -4.16 7.75
CA THR A 123 -7.31 -5.57 7.48
C THR A 123 -6.27 -6.45 8.16
N LYS A 124 -6.70 -7.64 8.60
CA LYS A 124 -5.85 -8.72 9.11
C LYS A 124 -6.11 -9.97 8.27
N ASP A 125 -5.07 -10.54 7.66
CA ASP A 125 -5.14 -11.71 6.77
C ASP A 125 -6.25 -11.56 5.70
N GLY A 126 -6.34 -10.36 5.12
CA GLY A 126 -7.33 -10.00 4.08
C GLY A 126 -8.76 -9.76 4.58
N LYS A 127 -9.01 -9.78 5.89
CA LYS A 127 -10.32 -9.48 6.48
C LYS A 127 -10.32 -8.13 7.18
N THR A 128 -11.31 -7.28 6.92
CA THR A 128 -11.48 -6.01 7.62
C THR A 128 -11.73 -6.22 9.11
N VAL A 129 -10.85 -5.68 9.95
CA VAL A 129 -10.96 -5.71 11.41
C VAL A 129 -11.30 -4.35 12.01
N PHE A 130 -11.07 -3.27 11.26
CA PHE A 130 -11.46 -1.91 11.63
C PHE A 130 -11.78 -1.11 10.36
N LYS A 131 -12.83 -0.29 10.42
CA LYS A 131 -13.18 0.63 9.33
C LYS A 131 -13.86 1.90 9.81
N LYS A 132 -13.34 3.04 9.36
CA LYS A 132 -13.97 4.36 9.50
C LYS A 132 -14.02 4.99 8.11
N ASP A 133 -15.22 5.34 7.66
CA ASP A 133 -15.43 6.09 6.42
C ASP A 133 -16.41 7.24 6.71
N THR A 134 -15.95 8.47 6.48
CA THR A 134 -16.76 9.69 6.65
C THR A 134 -16.94 10.47 5.35
N PHE A 135 -16.47 9.96 4.19
CA PHE A 135 -16.61 10.68 2.93
C PHE A 135 -18.07 10.77 2.44
N PHE A 136 -18.89 9.80 2.84
CA PHE A 136 -20.27 9.65 2.37
C PHE A 136 -21.32 9.76 3.49
N LYS A 137 -20.93 10.35 4.64
CA LYS A 137 -21.86 10.60 5.76
C LYS A 137 -22.73 11.82 5.52
#